data_AF-A0A9D8F4B8-F1
#
_entry.id   AF-A0A9D8F4B8-F1
#
_cell.length_a   1.000
_cell.length_b   1.000
_cell.length_c   1.000
_cell.angle_alpha   90.00
_cell.angle_beta   90.00
_cell.angle_gamma   90.00
#
_symmetry.space_group_name_H-M   'P 1'
#
loop_
_entity.id
_entity.type
_entity.pdbx_description
1 polymer ?
#
loop_
_entity_poly.entity_id
_entity_poly.type
_entity_poly.pdbx_seq_one_letter_code
_entity_poly.pdbx_strand_id
1 'polypeptide(L)'
;MKDRFPQLEGDKSTILRDSLRRVAACPVLAWGKRAFLVSWGLALAVGVVRGAESSNDAEAQKLAIAIEALDRLKGVDLESNTAVKSAVYKVLSQTRGRPQFLEIVRDFKIKDQDAELLKLALKHPDNATGVESLRIILDHGSTDLVKGVLQGTNASQAISLTRLAGNTEANQIGALLQPLVQNAHFDPPLRQEAVRSLARVESGAASLIASAIQGRLVEDLKPLAAAELSKIRWLDLRAEAAKVLPPVPAETEKKLPPVAELLARKGDPVRGAKIYRRDEVGCIKCHQVGQEGVDFGPGLTEIGDKLGKDALYEAILNPSAGVSFGFEAWALELKNGDEPFGLLASETVDQISIKAQTGIVTRYPKSEVIRKEQQKLSIMPAGLDQAMTVEELVDLVEYLTTLKKSP
;
A
#
# COMPACT_ATOMS: atom_id res chain seq x y z
N MET A 1 -14.85 52.76 15.92
CA MET A 1 -14.89 53.52 14.66
C MET A 1 -14.78 52.50 13.53
N LYS A 2 -15.92 52.05 12.99
CA LYS A 2 -16.63 52.61 11.82
C LYS A 2 -16.05 52.12 10.48
N ASP A 3 -16.76 51.14 9.91
CA ASP A 3 -17.30 51.07 8.56
C ASP A 3 -16.41 51.48 7.36
N ARG A 4 -16.31 50.56 6.38
CA ARG A 4 -16.94 50.77 5.05
C ARG A 4 -16.80 49.55 4.12
N PHE A 5 -17.90 48.83 3.97
CA PHE A 5 -18.30 48.20 2.70
C PHE A 5 -19.18 49.20 1.94
N PRO A 6 -19.21 49.17 0.59
CA PRO A 6 -20.38 49.60 -0.16
C PRO A 6 -21.04 48.40 -0.85
N GLN A 7 -22.31 48.18 -0.53
CA GLN A 7 -23.29 47.53 -1.38
C GLN A 7 -23.78 48.54 -2.43
N LEU A 8 -24.00 48.09 -3.66
CA LEU A 8 -24.99 48.69 -4.56
C LEU A 8 -25.74 47.56 -5.28
N GLU A 9 -27.05 47.51 -4.99
CA GLU A 9 -28.08 46.71 -5.64
C GLU A 9 -28.60 47.38 -6.92
N GLY A 10 -29.26 46.56 -7.76
CA GLY A 10 -30.13 46.98 -8.87
C GLY A 10 -29.57 46.57 -10.23
N ASP A 11 -30.30 45.95 -11.16
CA ASP A 11 -31.71 45.57 -11.26
C ASP A 11 -31.80 44.52 -12.39
N LYS A 12 -32.78 43.60 -12.29
CA LYS A 12 -33.01 42.54 -13.27
C LYS A 12 -33.96 43.04 -14.36
N SER A 13 -33.66 42.63 -15.60
CA SER A 13 -34.59 42.41 -16.71
C SER A 13 -35.13 43.63 -17.48
N THR A 14 -34.59 43.86 -18.68
CA THR A 14 -35.37 44.39 -19.82
C THR A 14 -34.77 43.90 -21.15
N ILE A 15 -35.37 42.83 -21.68
CA ILE A 15 -35.92 42.67 -23.05
C ILE A 15 -35.01 42.99 -24.26
N LEU A 16 -34.65 41.91 -24.98
CA LEU A 16 -34.83 41.63 -26.43
C LEU A 16 -34.79 42.78 -27.50
N ARG A 17 -34.01 42.48 -28.55
CA ARG A 17 -34.09 42.87 -29.98
C ARG A 17 -33.45 44.20 -30.41
N ASP A 18 -32.39 44.13 -31.21
CA ASP A 18 -32.42 44.31 -32.68
C ASP A 18 -30.99 44.23 -33.26
N SER A 19 -30.64 43.19 -34.04
CA SER A 19 -30.69 43.13 -35.52
C SER A 19 -29.63 44.03 -36.22
N LEU A 20 -28.50 43.43 -36.63
CA LEU A 20 -28.16 43.06 -38.02
C LEU A 20 -27.78 44.23 -38.96
N ARG A 21 -26.51 44.28 -39.42
CA ARG A 21 -26.09 44.13 -40.85
C ARG A 21 -24.71 44.77 -41.16
N ARG A 22 -23.83 43.98 -41.80
CA ARG A 22 -23.14 44.15 -43.12
C ARG A 22 -21.88 43.25 -43.13
N VAL A 23 -21.76 42.15 -43.89
CA VAL A 23 -21.66 41.96 -45.38
C VAL A 23 -20.39 42.64 -45.91
N ALA A 24 -19.41 42.08 -46.63
CA ALA A 24 -19.24 40.94 -47.57
C ALA A 24 -17.76 40.42 -47.49
N ALA A 25 -17.22 39.39 -48.15
CA ALA A 25 -17.47 38.78 -49.47
C ALA A 25 -16.81 37.37 -49.63
N CYS A 26 -17.43 36.51 -50.45
CA CYS A 26 -16.86 35.29 -51.07
C CYS A 26 -16.27 35.62 -52.47
N PRO A 27 -15.57 34.67 -53.16
CA PRO A 27 -16.23 33.68 -54.04
C PRO A 27 -15.62 32.24 -53.98
N VAL A 28 -16.37 31.12 -54.00
CA VAL A 28 -17.07 30.33 -55.07
C VAL A 28 -16.28 29.12 -55.60
N LEU A 29 -16.86 27.91 -55.45
CA LEU A 29 -16.94 26.74 -56.38
C LEU A 29 -17.40 25.52 -55.53
N ALA A 30 -18.63 24.97 -55.53
CA ALA A 30 -19.63 24.54 -56.51
C ALA A 30 -19.75 22.99 -56.55
N TRP A 31 -21.02 22.51 -56.56
CA TRP A 31 -21.57 21.16 -56.80
C TRP A 31 -21.69 20.23 -55.57
N GLY A 32 -22.82 19.59 -55.24
CA GLY A 32 -24.17 19.56 -55.82
C GLY A 32 -25.03 18.45 -55.19
N LYS A 33 -26.20 18.84 -54.67
CA LYS A 33 -27.51 18.14 -54.57
C LYS A 33 -27.60 16.74 -53.90
N ARG A 34 -28.42 16.62 -52.83
CA ARG A 34 -29.86 16.25 -52.89
C ARG A 34 -30.53 16.26 -51.50
N ALA A 35 -31.82 16.61 -51.52
CA ALA A 35 -32.71 17.01 -50.43
C ALA A 35 -33.19 15.87 -49.51
N PHE A 36 -33.50 16.24 -48.26
CA PHE A 36 -34.22 15.48 -47.24
C PHE A 36 -35.30 16.39 -46.65
N LEU A 37 -36.60 16.02 -46.74
CA LEU A 37 -37.73 16.45 -45.90
C LEU A 37 -38.83 15.37 -46.07
N VAL A 38 -39.17 14.54 -45.06
CA VAL A 38 -40.17 14.73 -43.96
C VAL A 38 -41.59 14.91 -44.56
N SER A 39 -42.67 14.17 -44.27
CA SER A 39 -43.18 13.31 -43.17
C SER A 39 -44.36 12.47 -43.74
N TRP A 40 -44.83 11.43 -43.05
CA TRP A 40 -46.27 11.15 -42.75
C TRP A 40 -46.42 9.88 -41.88
N GLY A 41 -47.03 10.03 -40.69
CA GLY A 41 -48.14 9.18 -40.20
C GLY A 41 -47.91 7.76 -39.64
N LEU A 42 -48.05 7.65 -38.30
CA LEU A 42 -48.74 6.60 -37.51
C LEU A 42 -48.31 5.11 -37.61
N ALA A 43 -47.81 4.56 -36.49
CA ALA A 43 -48.23 3.25 -35.99
C ALA A 43 -47.89 3.08 -34.50
N LEU A 44 -48.90 2.70 -33.72
CA LEU A 44 -48.81 2.23 -32.33
C LEU A 44 -47.87 1.02 -32.21
N ALA A 45 -46.92 1.08 -31.28
CA ALA A 45 -46.37 -0.10 -30.65
C ALA A 45 -45.97 0.25 -29.21
N VAL A 46 -46.81 -0.18 -28.27
CA VAL A 46 -46.45 -0.38 -26.86
C VAL A 46 -45.36 -1.45 -26.84
N GLY A 47 -44.11 -1.02 -26.93
CA GLY A 47 -42.94 -1.84 -26.64
C GLY A 47 -42.53 -1.59 -25.21
N VAL A 48 -43.12 -2.32 -24.26
CA VAL A 48 -42.54 -2.48 -22.93
C VAL A 48 -41.13 -3.05 -23.14
N VAL A 49 -40.11 -2.21 -22.96
CA VAL A 49 -38.73 -2.67 -22.79
C VAL A 49 -38.70 -3.36 -21.43
N ARG A 50 -39.16 -4.61 -21.39
CA ARG A 50 -38.80 -5.54 -20.32
C ARG A 50 -37.37 -5.92 -20.62
N GLY A 51 -36.45 -5.28 -19.90
CA GLY A 51 -35.06 -5.73 -19.83
C GLY A 51 -35.07 -7.19 -19.40
N ALA A 52 -34.64 -8.07 -20.30
CA ALA A 52 -34.14 -9.37 -19.89
C ALA A 52 -32.80 -9.10 -19.20
N GLU A 53 -32.84 -8.85 -17.89
CA GLU A 53 -31.66 -9.04 -17.06
C GLU A 53 -31.15 -10.45 -17.36
N SER A 54 -29.89 -10.57 -17.76
CA SER A 54 -29.33 -11.89 -18.03
C SER A 54 -29.42 -12.71 -16.74
N SER A 55 -29.60 -14.03 -16.83
CA SER A 55 -29.65 -14.89 -15.63
C SER A 55 -28.44 -14.68 -14.70
N ASN A 56 -27.31 -14.31 -15.28
CA ASN A 56 -26.07 -14.00 -14.57
C ASN A 56 -26.16 -12.69 -13.77
N ASP A 57 -26.84 -11.66 -14.30
CA ASP A 57 -27.03 -10.39 -13.60
C ASP A 57 -27.95 -10.57 -12.38
N ALA A 58 -29.02 -11.34 -12.54
CA ALA A 58 -29.95 -11.66 -11.46
C ALA A 58 -29.29 -12.51 -10.36
N GLU A 59 -28.40 -13.46 -10.71
CA GLU A 59 -27.64 -14.23 -9.72
C GLU A 59 -26.60 -13.38 -8.99
N ALA A 60 -25.89 -12.50 -9.71
CA ALA A 60 -24.94 -11.57 -9.11
C ALA A 60 -25.63 -10.61 -8.12
N GLN A 61 -26.81 -10.09 -8.48
CA GLN A 61 -27.60 -9.22 -7.61
C GLN A 61 -28.10 -9.96 -6.36
N LYS A 62 -28.59 -11.19 -6.50
CA LYS A 62 -28.99 -12.03 -5.36
C LYS A 62 -27.83 -12.29 -4.41
N LEU A 63 -26.64 -12.57 -4.95
CA LEU A 63 -25.44 -12.77 -4.14
C LEU A 63 -25.05 -11.49 -3.39
N ALA A 64 -25.11 -10.33 -4.05
CA ALA A 64 -24.83 -9.04 -3.41
C ALA A 64 -25.80 -8.74 -2.25
N ILE A 65 -27.09 -8.97 -2.46
CA ILE A 65 -28.12 -8.83 -1.40
C ILE A 65 -27.84 -9.80 -0.24
N ALA A 66 -27.44 -11.04 -0.54
CA ALA A 66 -27.13 -12.02 0.49
C ALA A 66 -25.91 -11.62 1.33
N ILE A 67 -24.87 -11.06 0.70
CA ILE A 67 -23.68 -10.56 1.41
C ILE A 67 -24.03 -9.40 2.32
N GLU A 68 -24.79 -8.42 1.82
CA GLU A 68 -25.30 -7.29 2.63
C GLU A 68 -26.17 -7.76 3.81
N ALA A 69 -26.99 -8.79 3.61
CA ALA A 69 -27.78 -9.37 4.69
C ALA A 69 -26.89 -10.04 5.76
N LEU A 70 -25.83 -10.73 5.36
CA LEU A 70 -24.86 -11.33 6.29
C LEU A 70 -24.06 -10.29 7.06
N ASP A 71 -23.77 -9.14 6.45
CA ASP A 71 -23.07 -8.02 7.10
C ASP A 71 -23.83 -7.51 8.35
N ARG A 72 -25.16 -7.59 8.32
CA ARG A 72 -26.04 -7.22 9.45
C ARG A 72 -26.13 -8.29 10.54
N LEU A 73 -25.60 -9.49 10.29
CA LEU A 73 -25.66 -10.64 11.19
C LEU A 73 -24.29 -10.97 11.81
N LYS A 74 -23.33 -10.05 11.74
CA LYS A 74 -22.00 -10.23 12.35
C LYS A 74 -22.11 -10.51 13.85
N GLY A 75 -21.29 -11.44 14.33
CA GLY A 75 -21.24 -11.82 15.74
C GLY A 75 -22.35 -12.76 16.21
N VAL A 76 -23.26 -13.19 15.33
CA VAL A 76 -24.20 -14.27 15.64
C VAL A 76 -23.43 -15.58 15.82
N ASP A 77 -23.72 -16.28 16.92
CA ASP A 77 -23.22 -17.63 17.14
C ASP A 77 -23.89 -18.62 16.17
N LEU A 78 -23.13 -19.11 15.19
CA LEU A 78 -23.63 -20.03 14.16
C LEU A 78 -24.08 -21.38 14.72
N GLU A 79 -23.53 -21.83 15.84
CA GLU A 79 -23.94 -23.10 16.45
C GLU A 79 -25.32 -22.99 17.10
N SER A 80 -25.71 -21.78 17.52
CA SER A 80 -27.03 -21.52 18.10
C SER A 80 -28.16 -21.41 17.07
N ASN A 81 -27.84 -21.22 15.77
CA ASN A 81 -28.84 -20.99 14.72
C ASN A 81 -28.50 -21.71 13.40
N THR A 82 -29.11 -22.89 13.22
CA THR A 82 -28.89 -23.76 12.05
C THR A 82 -29.34 -23.14 10.72
N ALA A 83 -30.36 -22.29 10.73
CA ALA A 83 -30.84 -21.60 9.52
C ALA A 83 -29.84 -20.54 9.06
N VAL A 84 -29.33 -19.72 10.00
CA VAL A 84 -28.28 -18.73 9.72
C VAL A 84 -26.99 -19.43 9.29
N LYS A 85 -26.59 -20.49 9.99
CA LYS A 85 -25.43 -21.32 9.59
C LYS A 85 -25.56 -21.82 8.15
N SER A 86 -26.71 -22.40 7.78
CA SER A 86 -26.93 -22.88 6.40
C SER A 86 -26.85 -21.74 5.37
N ALA A 87 -27.40 -20.57 5.68
CA ALA A 87 -27.34 -19.40 4.80
C ALA A 87 -25.90 -18.89 4.64
N VAL A 88 -25.15 -18.76 5.73
CA VAL A 88 -23.74 -18.34 5.73
C VAL A 88 -22.91 -19.28 4.89
N TYR A 89 -23.00 -20.60 5.11
CA TYR A 89 -22.22 -21.58 4.36
C TYR A 89 -22.61 -21.62 2.87
N LYS A 90 -23.88 -21.35 2.54
CA LYS A 90 -24.31 -21.22 1.14
C LYS A 90 -23.61 -20.05 0.45
N VAL A 91 -23.64 -18.85 1.05
CA VAL A 91 -22.99 -17.66 0.49
C VAL A 91 -21.46 -17.81 0.48
N LEU A 92 -20.89 -18.41 1.53
CA LEU A 92 -19.47 -18.73 1.62
C LEU A 92 -19.02 -19.61 0.44
N SER A 93 -19.78 -20.64 0.08
CA SER A 93 -19.44 -21.48 -1.07
C SER A 93 -19.45 -20.72 -2.40
N GLN A 94 -20.35 -19.75 -2.56
CA GLN A 94 -20.52 -18.93 -3.77
C GLN A 94 -19.47 -17.82 -3.91
N THR A 95 -18.80 -17.46 -2.82
CA THR A 95 -17.81 -16.37 -2.78
C THR A 95 -16.36 -16.86 -2.89
N ARG A 96 -16.12 -18.18 -2.94
CA ARG A 96 -14.76 -18.76 -3.03
C ARG A 96 -13.89 -18.08 -4.08
N GLY A 97 -12.66 -17.76 -3.70
CA GLY A 97 -11.69 -17.09 -4.57
C GLY A 97 -11.94 -15.59 -4.79
N ARG A 98 -12.85 -14.98 -4.02
CA ARG A 98 -13.15 -13.53 -3.99
C ARG A 98 -12.91 -12.94 -2.59
N PRO A 99 -12.66 -11.63 -2.45
CA PRO A 99 -12.46 -10.99 -1.14
C PRO A 99 -13.62 -11.18 -0.15
N GLN A 100 -14.87 -11.29 -0.63
CA GLN A 100 -16.02 -11.50 0.24
C GLN A 100 -15.99 -12.85 0.97
N PHE A 101 -15.28 -13.85 0.42
CA PHE A 101 -15.06 -15.11 1.13
C PHE A 101 -14.29 -14.88 2.43
N LEU A 102 -13.20 -14.11 2.36
CA LEU A 102 -12.38 -13.76 3.51
C LEU A 102 -13.20 -13.01 4.57
N GLU A 103 -14.01 -12.04 4.15
CA GLU A 103 -14.85 -11.24 5.05
C GLU A 103 -15.83 -12.14 5.82
N ILE A 104 -16.50 -13.08 5.14
CA ILE A 104 -17.42 -14.03 5.78
C ILE A 104 -16.68 -14.95 6.74
N VAL A 105 -15.52 -15.50 6.35
CA VAL A 105 -14.73 -16.37 7.22
C VAL A 105 -14.32 -15.65 8.50
N ARG A 106 -13.84 -14.41 8.38
CA ARG A 106 -13.44 -13.56 9.51
C ARG A 106 -14.62 -13.21 10.41
N ASP A 107 -15.67 -12.64 9.83
CA ASP A 107 -16.78 -12.05 10.57
C ASP A 107 -17.61 -13.10 11.34
N PHE A 108 -17.63 -14.35 10.83
CA PHE A 108 -18.29 -15.49 11.47
C PHE A 108 -17.30 -16.48 12.12
N LYS A 109 -16.00 -16.17 12.17
CA LYS A 109 -14.94 -16.98 12.81
C LYS A 109 -14.93 -18.46 12.38
N ILE A 110 -15.04 -18.71 11.08
CA ILE A 110 -15.15 -20.06 10.50
C ILE A 110 -13.75 -20.69 10.38
N LYS A 111 -13.52 -21.85 11.01
CA LYS A 111 -12.18 -22.46 11.12
C LYS A 111 -11.78 -23.38 9.95
N ASP A 112 -12.72 -24.07 9.32
CA ASP A 112 -12.41 -25.13 8.33
C ASP A 112 -12.20 -24.61 6.89
N GLN A 113 -11.62 -23.42 6.72
CA GLN A 113 -11.47 -22.76 5.41
C GLN A 113 -10.03 -22.43 5.03
N ASP A 114 -9.05 -22.84 5.84
CA ASP A 114 -7.64 -22.45 5.68
C ASP A 114 -7.04 -22.82 4.32
N ALA A 115 -7.43 -23.96 3.74
CA ALA A 115 -6.97 -24.36 2.41
C ALA A 115 -7.50 -23.43 1.30
N GLU A 116 -8.73 -22.92 1.43
CA GLU A 116 -9.30 -21.96 0.48
C GLU A 116 -8.76 -20.54 0.73
N LEU A 117 -8.54 -20.17 1.99
CA LEU A 117 -7.84 -18.94 2.36
C LEU A 117 -6.42 -18.92 1.78
N LEU A 118 -5.71 -20.05 1.80
CA LEU A 118 -4.35 -20.14 1.25
C LEU A 118 -4.36 -19.93 -0.27
N LYS A 119 -5.35 -20.50 -0.99
CA LYS A 119 -5.53 -20.24 -2.42
C LYS A 119 -5.82 -18.76 -2.68
N LEU A 120 -6.66 -18.14 -1.85
CA LEU A 120 -6.97 -16.72 -1.94
C LEU A 120 -5.74 -15.85 -1.68
N ALA A 121 -4.92 -16.22 -0.68
CA ALA A 121 -3.67 -15.58 -0.33
C ALA A 121 -2.67 -15.59 -1.50
N LEU A 122 -2.44 -16.76 -2.09
CA LEU A 122 -1.54 -16.93 -3.23
C LEU A 122 -2.04 -16.25 -4.50
N LYS A 123 -3.36 -16.06 -4.66
CA LYS A 123 -3.95 -15.33 -5.78
C LYS A 123 -3.81 -13.81 -5.63
N HIS A 124 -3.67 -13.32 -4.40
CA HIS A 124 -3.62 -11.90 -4.08
C HIS A 124 -2.41 -11.53 -3.19
N PRO A 125 -1.17 -11.87 -3.59
CA PRO A 125 -0.01 -11.78 -2.69
C PRO A 125 0.46 -10.35 -2.42
N ASP A 126 -0.12 -9.34 -3.07
CA ASP A 126 0.30 -7.93 -3.02
C ASP A 126 -0.79 -7.00 -2.47
N ASN A 127 -1.84 -7.54 -1.84
CA ASN A 127 -2.91 -6.71 -1.28
C ASN A 127 -3.43 -7.21 0.07
N ALA A 128 -4.32 -6.42 0.67
CA ALA A 128 -4.91 -6.68 1.98
C ALA A 128 -5.64 -8.03 2.06
N THR A 129 -6.28 -8.46 0.97
CA THR A 129 -6.98 -9.76 0.93
C THR A 129 -6.00 -10.90 1.20
N GLY A 130 -4.82 -10.87 0.57
CA GLY A 130 -3.84 -11.93 0.77
C GLY A 130 -3.25 -11.92 2.17
N VAL A 131 -2.88 -10.73 2.65
CA VAL A 131 -2.27 -10.55 3.97
C VAL A 131 -3.21 -11.05 5.06
N GLU A 132 -4.46 -10.62 5.01
CA GLU A 132 -5.47 -11.00 6.00
C GLU A 132 -5.84 -12.49 5.91
N SER A 133 -5.88 -13.06 4.70
CA SER A 133 -6.08 -14.50 4.53
C SER A 133 -4.97 -15.31 5.20
N LEU A 134 -3.70 -14.91 5.02
CA LEU A 134 -2.58 -15.57 5.67
C LEU A 134 -2.59 -15.36 7.18
N ARG A 135 -2.94 -14.15 7.66
CA ARG A 135 -3.04 -13.86 9.09
C ARG A 135 -4.06 -14.78 9.78
N ILE A 136 -5.24 -14.98 9.19
CA ILE A 136 -6.26 -15.91 9.73
C ILE A 136 -5.72 -17.36 9.77
N ILE A 137 -5.02 -17.82 8.73
CA ILE A 137 -4.41 -19.16 8.72
C ILE A 137 -3.40 -19.31 9.87
N LEU A 138 -2.61 -18.27 10.15
CA LEU A 138 -1.63 -18.26 11.24
C LEU A 138 -2.32 -18.22 12.62
N ASP A 139 -3.38 -17.42 12.77
CA ASP A 139 -4.20 -17.35 13.99
C ASP A 139 -4.90 -18.68 14.30
N HIS A 140 -5.30 -19.43 13.26
CA HIS A 140 -5.85 -20.79 13.39
C HIS A 140 -4.78 -21.83 13.75
N GLY A 141 -3.49 -21.50 13.65
CA GLY A 141 -2.39 -22.42 13.90
C GLY A 141 -2.07 -23.37 12.76
N SER A 142 -2.64 -23.16 11.57
CA SER A 142 -2.50 -24.01 10.37
C SER A 142 -1.15 -23.82 9.65
N THR A 143 -0.08 -23.79 10.42
CA THR A 143 1.30 -23.54 9.98
C THR A 143 1.82 -24.58 9.00
N ASP A 144 1.32 -25.82 9.06
CA ASP A 144 1.76 -26.89 8.16
C ASP A 144 1.31 -26.67 6.71
N LEU A 145 0.17 -26.00 6.50
CA LEU A 145 -0.26 -25.60 5.15
C LEU A 145 0.72 -24.59 4.55
N VAL A 146 1.19 -23.64 5.36
CA VAL A 146 2.17 -22.63 4.94
C VAL A 146 3.52 -23.30 4.64
N LYS A 147 4.00 -24.18 5.53
CA LYS A 147 5.25 -24.93 5.33
C LYS A 147 5.20 -25.77 4.06
N GLY A 148 4.07 -26.42 3.76
CA GLY A 148 3.90 -27.23 2.56
C GLY A 148 4.11 -26.44 1.26
N VAL A 149 3.70 -25.16 1.22
CA VAL A 149 3.98 -24.29 0.07
C VAL A 149 5.43 -23.84 0.04
N LEU A 150 6.01 -23.45 1.19
CA LEU A 150 7.40 -23.00 1.27
C LEU A 150 8.41 -24.10 0.88
N GLN A 151 8.08 -25.37 1.16
CA GLN A 151 8.88 -26.55 0.82
C GLN A 151 8.48 -27.20 -0.51
N GLY A 152 7.47 -26.64 -1.19
CA GLY A 152 6.97 -27.16 -2.45
C GLY A 152 7.92 -26.93 -3.63
N THR A 153 7.58 -27.50 -4.77
CA THR A 153 8.39 -27.38 -6.01
C THR A 153 8.14 -26.09 -6.77
N ASN A 154 7.12 -25.30 -6.41
CA ASN A 154 6.79 -24.05 -7.07
C ASN A 154 7.48 -22.86 -6.38
N ALA A 155 8.69 -22.54 -6.84
CA ALA A 155 9.52 -21.45 -6.30
C ALA A 155 8.79 -20.10 -6.29
N SER A 156 8.01 -19.77 -7.34
CA SER A 156 7.29 -18.50 -7.44
C SER A 156 6.21 -18.36 -6.36
N GLN A 157 5.47 -19.45 -6.07
CA GLN A 157 4.50 -19.46 -4.98
C GLN A 157 5.17 -19.37 -3.61
N ALA A 158 6.29 -20.07 -3.40
CA ALA A 158 7.04 -20.00 -2.15
C ALA A 158 7.57 -18.57 -1.89
N ILE A 159 8.14 -17.91 -2.90
CA ILE A 159 8.61 -16.53 -2.80
C ILE A 159 7.44 -15.58 -2.51
N SER A 160 6.33 -15.72 -3.24
CA SER A 160 5.15 -14.88 -3.04
C SER A 160 4.55 -15.04 -1.64
N LEU A 161 4.49 -16.27 -1.12
CA LEU A 161 4.00 -16.55 0.22
C LEU A 161 4.96 -16.04 1.30
N THR A 162 6.27 -16.13 1.06
CA THR A 162 7.30 -15.60 1.96
C THR A 162 7.15 -14.09 2.13
N ARG A 163 7.07 -13.37 1.00
CA ARG A 163 6.81 -11.92 0.97
C ARG A 163 5.51 -11.56 1.67
N LEU A 164 4.46 -12.34 1.43
CA LEU A 164 3.16 -12.15 2.06
C LEU A 164 3.23 -12.32 3.58
N ALA A 165 3.96 -13.33 4.06
CA ALA A 165 4.20 -13.56 5.48
C ALA A 165 4.92 -12.36 6.11
N GLY A 166 5.92 -11.78 5.43
CA GLY A 166 6.57 -10.54 5.89
C GLY A 166 5.61 -9.35 6.02
N ASN A 167 4.47 -9.35 5.32
CA ASN A 167 3.46 -8.29 5.35
C ASN A 167 2.33 -8.55 6.36
N THR A 168 2.26 -9.72 7.01
CA THR A 168 1.25 -9.99 8.03
C THR A 168 1.59 -9.38 9.39
N GLU A 169 2.88 -9.10 9.61
CA GLU A 169 3.43 -8.68 10.91
C GLU A 169 3.17 -9.69 12.04
N ALA A 170 2.91 -10.95 11.66
CA ALA A 170 2.55 -12.00 12.59
C ALA A 170 3.80 -12.62 13.24
N ASN A 171 3.80 -12.79 14.56
CA ASN A 171 4.98 -13.29 15.26
C ASN A 171 5.42 -14.70 14.83
N GLN A 172 4.48 -15.53 14.37
CA GLN A 172 4.73 -16.90 13.94
C GLN A 172 5.70 -16.97 12.73
N ILE A 173 5.85 -15.90 11.95
CA ILE A 173 6.68 -15.94 10.74
C ILE A 173 8.16 -16.19 11.04
N GLY A 174 8.64 -15.75 12.22
CA GLY A 174 10.03 -15.93 12.63
C GLY A 174 10.45 -17.39 12.63
N ALA A 175 9.59 -18.28 13.15
CA ALA A 175 9.82 -19.73 13.14
C ALA A 175 9.54 -20.38 11.78
N LEU A 176 8.57 -19.86 11.01
CA LEU A 176 8.20 -20.39 9.71
C LEU A 176 9.28 -20.19 8.64
N LEU A 177 9.91 -19.01 8.63
CA LEU A 177 10.86 -18.63 7.58
C LEU A 177 12.32 -18.90 7.98
N GLN A 178 12.62 -19.13 9.27
CA GLN A 178 13.97 -19.45 9.75
C GLN A 178 14.65 -20.60 8.99
N PRO A 179 13.99 -21.73 8.68
CA PRO A 179 14.63 -22.81 7.93
C PRO A 179 15.14 -22.38 6.55
N LEU A 180 14.50 -21.40 5.90
CA LEU A 180 14.86 -20.92 4.58
C LEU A 180 16.21 -20.19 4.60
N VAL A 181 16.49 -19.44 5.67
CA VAL A 181 17.75 -18.68 5.80
C VAL A 181 18.90 -19.50 6.40
N GLN A 182 18.61 -20.71 6.89
CA GLN A 182 19.61 -21.60 7.48
C GLN A 182 20.06 -22.74 6.56
N ASN A 183 19.32 -23.01 5.49
CA ASN A 183 19.60 -24.14 4.59
C ASN A 183 19.90 -23.67 3.17
N ALA A 184 21.15 -23.85 2.73
CA ALA A 184 21.63 -23.47 1.41
C ALA A 184 20.98 -24.25 0.24
N HIS A 185 20.23 -25.32 0.51
CA HIS A 185 19.50 -26.08 -0.52
C HIS A 185 18.27 -25.37 -1.07
N PHE A 186 17.72 -24.38 -0.36
CA PHE A 186 16.62 -23.58 -0.90
C PHE A 186 17.12 -22.62 -1.99
N ASP A 187 16.25 -22.38 -2.96
CA ASP A 187 16.48 -21.47 -4.07
C ASP A 187 16.97 -20.08 -3.58
N PRO A 188 18.06 -19.51 -4.13
CA PRO A 188 18.62 -18.27 -3.60
C PRO A 188 17.63 -17.09 -3.56
N PRO A 189 16.81 -16.83 -4.60
CA PRO A 189 15.71 -15.86 -4.53
C PRO A 189 14.75 -16.05 -3.35
N LEU A 190 14.35 -17.30 -3.04
CA LEU A 190 13.49 -17.59 -1.90
C LEU A 190 14.18 -17.25 -0.57
N ARG A 191 15.47 -17.60 -0.43
CA ARG A 191 16.25 -17.30 0.77
C ARG A 191 16.43 -15.80 0.97
N GLN A 192 16.67 -15.05 -0.11
CA GLN A 192 16.76 -13.60 -0.07
C GLN A 192 15.44 -12.96 0.35
N GLU A 193 14.31 -13.41 -0.20
CA GLU A 193 12.99 -12.92 0.19
C GLU A 193 12.68 -13.25 1.66
N ALA A 194 13.12 -14.41 2.16
CA ALA A 194 12.98 -14.79 3.56
C ALA A 194 13.73 -13.82 4.49
N VAL A 195 14.94 -13.40 4.14
CA VAL A 195 15.68 -12.37 4.90
C VAL A 195 14.89 -11.05 4.95
N ARG A 196 14.41 -10.57 3.80
CA ARG A 196 13.62 -9.32 3.72
C ARG A 196 12.34 -9.40 4.54
N SER A 197 11.65 -10.54 4.48
CA SER A 197 10.38 -10.78 5.18
C SER A 197 10.59 -10.90 6.69
N LEU A 198 11.63 -11.62 7.12
CA LEU A 198 12.01 -11.74 8.53
C LEU A 198 12.37 -10.38 9.13
N ALA A 199 13.12 -9.54 8.42
CA ALA A 199 13.53 -8.22 8.93
C ALA A 199 12.35 -7.25 9.16
N ARG A 200 11.17 -7.50 8.57
CA ARG A 200 9.97 -6.67 8.75
C ARG A 200 9.23 -6.92 10.07
N VAL A 201 9.48 -8.06 10.73
CA VAL A 201 8.76 -8.49 11.93
C VAL A 201 9.74 -8.74 13.06
N GLU A 202 9.40 -8.36 14.28
CA GLU A 202 10.35 -8.35 15.40
C GLU A 202 10.93 -9.74 15.68
N SER A 203 10.03 -10.72 15.78
CA SER A 203 10.40 -12.13 15.98
C SER A 203 11.27 -12.66 14.82
N GLY A 204 11.05 -12.16 13.61
CA GLY A 204 11.82 -12.52 12.44
C GLY A 204 13.22 -11.90 12.45
N ALA A 205 13.34 -10.62 12.78
CA ALA A 205 14.61 -9.94 12.93
C ALA A 205 15.45 -10.57 14.05
N ALA A 206 14.83 -10.86 15.20
CA ALA A 206 15.46 -11.59 16.29
C ALA A 206 15.93 -12.99 15.86
N SER A 207 15.13 -13.71 15.05
CA SER A 207 15.47 -15.02 14.50
C SER A 207 16.65 -14.97 13.52
N LEU A 208 16.76 -13.92 12.70
CA LEU A 208 17.93 -13.69 11.83
C LEU A 208 19.20 -13.46 12.64
N ILE A 209 19.14 -12.57 13.64
CA ILE A 209 20.27 -12.26 14.53
C ILE A 209 20.71 -13.53 15.27
N ALA A 210 19.76 -14.29 15.83
CA ALA A 210 20.05 -15.55 16.49
C ALA A 210 20.71 -16.57 15.54
N SER A 211 20.25 -16.65 14.29
CA SER A 211 20.84 -17.54 13.28
C SER A 211 22.28 -17.13 12.94
N ALA A 212 22.58 -15.83 12.91
CA ALA A 212 23.94 -15.33 12.71
C ALA A 212 24.85 -15.65 13.91
N ILE A 213 24.39 -15.40 15.14
CA ILE A 213 25.13 -15.73 16.38
C ILE A 213 25.46 -17.23 16.44
N GLN A 214 24.52 -18.08 16.04
CA GLN A 214 24.68 -19.53 16.06
C GLN A 214 25.52 -20.07 14.89
N GLY A 215 25.97 -19.23 13.96
CA GLY A 215 26.68 -19.66 12.75
C GLY A 215 25.80 -20.49 11.80
N ARG A 216 24.48 -20.33 11.87
CA ARG A 216 23.49 -21.07 11.05
C ARG A 216 22.95 -20.27 9.88
N LEU A 217 23.10 -18.94 9.88
CA LEU A 217 22.73 -18.10 8.75
C LEU A 217 23.67 -18.41 7.57
N VAL A 218 23.11 -18.75 6.40
CA VAL A 218 23.93 -19.06 5.21
C VAL A 218 24.79 -17.85 4.83
N GLU A 219 26.07 -18.09 4.51
CA GLU A 219 27.09 -17.07 4.32
C GLU A 219 26.73 -16.01 3.26
N ASP A 220 26.14 -16.42 2.13
CA ASP A 220 25.75 -15.52 1.04
C ASP A 220 24.61 -14.56 1.41
N LEU A 221 23.87 -14.85 2.47
CA LEU A 221 22.79 -14.01 2.98
C LEU A 221 23.26 -12.95 3.97
N LYS A 222 24.46 -13.09 4.54
CA LYS A 222 24.95 -12.16 5.57
C LYS A 222 24.97 -10.69 5.13
N PRO A 223 25.42 -10.33 3.91
CA PRO A 223 25.40 -8.94 3.46
C PRO A 223 23.98 -8.37 3.35
N LEU A 224 23.04 -9.17 2.84
CA LEU A 224 21.63 -8.78 2.75
C LEU A 224 21.02 -8.63 4.15
N ALA A 225 21.28 -9.59 5.04
CA ALA A 225 20.78 -9.54 6.42
C ALA A 225 21.32 -8.32 7.17
N ALA A 226 22.60 -8.00 7.03
CA ALA A 226 23.19 -6.78 7.60
C ALA A 226 22.50 -5.51 7.06
N ALA A 227 22.28 -5.44 5.74
CA ALA A 227 21.64 -4.30 5.10
C ALA A 227 20.17 -4.12 5.55
N GLU A 228 19.38 -5.18 5.63
CA GLU A 228 17.98 -5.11 6.08
C GLU A 228 17.90 -4.82 7.59
N LEU A 229 18.69 -5.52 8.42
CA LEU A 229 18.69 -5.34 9.88
C LEU A 229 19.17 -3.95 10.31
N SER A 230 20.03 -3.28 9.54
CA SER A 230 20.45 -1.91 9.83
C SER A 230 19.30 -0.88 9.77
N LYS A 231 18.19 -1.23 9.11
CA LYS A 231 17.06 -0.34 8.84
C LYS A 231 15.83 -0.62 9.73
N ILE A 232 15.84 -1.71 10.50
CA ILE A 232 14.67 -2.14 11.31
C ILE A 232 14.36 -1.15 12.42
N ARG A 233 13.09 -1.03 12.81
CA ARG A 233 12.63 -0.04 13.80
C ARG A 233 13.13 -0.30 15.24
N TRP A 234 13.40 -1.55 15.60
CA TRP A 234 13.79 -1.94 16.96
C TRP A 234 15.27 -1.62 17.22
N LEU A 235 15.54 -0.54 17.96
CA LEU A 235 16.90 -0.03 18.19
C LEU A 235 17.81 -1.05 18.85
N ASP A 236 17.31 -1.81 19.83
CA ASP A 236 18.09 -2.83 20.53
C ASP A 236 18.50 -3.98 19.60
N LEU A 237 17.57 -4.47 18.77
CA LEU A 237 17.86 -5.49 17.77
C LEU A 237 18.82 -4.96 16.69
N ARG A 238 18.68 -3.69 16.29
CA ARG A 238 19.60 -3.04 15.33
C ARG A 238 21.02 -2.98 15.90
N ALA A 239 21.15 -2.59 17.17
CA ALA A 239 22.44 -2.53 17.86
C ALA A 239 23.07 -3.93 18.03
N GLU A 240 22.26 -4.96 18.31
CA GLU A 240 22.74 -6.34 18.40
C GLU A 240 23.17 -6.88 17.02
N ALA A 241 22.36 -6.64 15.98
CA ALA A 241 22.69 -7.02 14.61
C ALA A 241 24.02 -6.43 14.17
N ALA A 242 24.31 -5.16 14.48
CA ALA A 242 25.57 -4.51 14.13
C ALA A 242 26.82 -5.18 14.74
N LYS A 243 26.69 -5.92 15.86
CA LYS A 243 27.81 -6.65 16.49
C LYS A 243 28.14 -7.94 15.74
N VAL A 244 27.13 -8.60 15.17
CA VAL A 244 27.23 -9.98 14.64
C VAL A 244 27.20 -10.03 13.11
N LEU A 245 26.55 -9.04 12.50
CA LEU A 245 26.44 -8.80 11.07
C LEU A 245 26.81 -7.34 10.84
N PRO A 246 28.09 -6.98 11.04
CA PRO A 246 28.51 -5.60 10.83
C PRO A 246 28.14 -5.21 9.40
N PRO A 247 27.49 -4.05 9.19
CA PRO A 247 27.27 -3.56 7.85
C PRO A 247 28.62 -3.48 7.16
N VAL A 248 28.67 -3.87 5.88
CA VAL A 248 29.85 -3.63 5.05
C VAL A 248 30.18 -2.15 5.22
N PRO A 249 31.41 -1.77 5.62
CA PRO A 249 31.73 -0.38 5.86
C PRO A 249 31.31 0.43 4.65
N ALA A 250 30.33 1.33 4.83
CA ALA A 250 30.21 2.44 3.90
C ALA A 250 31.60 3.07 3.88
N GLU A 251 32.18 3.23 2.69
CA GLU A 251 33.50 3.83 2.53
C GLU A 251 33.50 5.19 3.23
N THR A 252 33.95 5.23 4.49
CA THR A 252 33.85 6.36 5.43
C THR A 252 32.43 6.88 5.66
N GLU A 253 32.12 7.34 6.88
CA GLU A 253 31.03 8.31 7.05
C GLU A 253 31.32 9.48 6.09
N LYS A 254 30.61 9.51 4.97
CA LYS A 254 30.83 10.51 3.94
C LYS A 254 30.32 11.82 4.50
N LYS A 255 31.21 12.60 5.11
CA LYS A 255 30.85 13.87 5.72
C LYS A 255 30.27 14.78 4.63
N LEU A 256 28.97 15.00 4.67
CA LEU A 256 28.30 15.91 3.75
C LEU A 256 28.80 17.34 3.97
N PRO A 257 28.96 18.14 2.90
CA PRO A 257 29.09 19.59 3.03
C PRO A 257 27.90 20.17 3.79
N PRO A 258 28.06 21.33 4.47
CA PRO A 258 26.94 22.05 5.05
C PRO A 258 25.83 22.29 4.01
N VAL A 259 24.56 22.27 4.43
CA VAL A 259 23.41 22.47 3.53
C VAL A 259 23.54 23.76 2.72
N ALA A 260 24.10 24.83 3.30
CA ALA A 260 24.38 26.09 2.60
C ALA A 260 25.26 25.91 1.34
N GLU A 261 26.25 25.02 1.38
CA GLU A 261 27.09 24.70 0.22
C GLU A 261 26.34 23.82 -0.80
N LEU A 262 25.49 22.90 -0.33
CA LEU A 262 24.66 22.07 -1.20
C LEU A 262 23.62 22.91 -1.97
N LEU A 263 23.08 23.96 -1.33
CA LEU A 263 22.13 24.90 -1.93
C LEU A 263 22.74 25.73 -3.06
N ALA A 264 24.04 26.01 -3.00
CA ALA A 264 24.75 26.73 -4.05
C ALA A 264 25.05 25.87 -5.29
N ARG A 265 24.90 24.54 -5.19
CA ARG A 265 25.12 23.61 -6.30
C ARG A 265 23.87 23.48 -7.17
N LYS A 266 24.11 23.17 -8.44
CA LYS A 266 23.06 22.88 -9.42
C LYS A 266 23.22 21.45 -9.88
N GLY A 267 22.19 20.64 -9.64
CA GLY A 267 22.17 19.24 -10.05
C GLY A 267 21.68 19.04 -11.48
N ASP A 268 21.66 17.79 -11.88
CA ASP A 268 21.04 17.30 -13.10
C ASP A 268 19.75 16.54 -12.76
N PRO A 269 18.57 17.08 -13.11
CA PRO A 269 17.30 16.45 -12.77
C PRO A 269 17.09 15.10 -13.49
N VAL A 270 17.76 14.85 -14.62
CA VAL A 270 17.66 13.56 -15.33
C VAL A 270 18.41 12.47 -14.56
N ARG A 271 19.56 12.80 -13.96
CA ARG A 271 20.28 11.88 -13.07
C ARG A 271 19.53 11.71 -11.75
N GLY A 272 19.00 12.79 -11.19
CA GLY A 272 18.17 12.75 -9.98
C GLY A 272 16.97 11.84 -10.08
N ALA A 273 16.30 11.85 -11.23
CA ALA A 273 15.18 10.96 -11.52
C ALA A 273 15.58 9.47 -11.50
N LYS A 274 16.82 9.12 -11.86
CA LYS A 274 17.33 7.74 -11.78
C LYS A 274 17.63 7.35 -10.33
N ILE A 275 18.18 8.27 -9.55
CA ILE A 275 18.50 8.06 -8.13
C ILE A 275 17.23 7.85 -7.31
N TYR A 276 16.17 8.63 -7.57
CA TYR A 276 14.85 8.42 -6.96
C TYR A 276 14.34 6.99 -7.14
N ARG A 277 14.57 6.40 -8.32
CA ARG A 277 14.13 5.04 -8.69
C ARG A 277 15.09 3.94 -8.21
N ARG A 278 16.24 4.29 -7.61
CA ARG A 278 17.25 3.33 -7.19
C ARG A 278 16.82 2.65 -5.89
N ASP A 279 16.71 1.32 -5.92
CA ASP A 279 16.22 0.51 -4.80
C ASP A 279 17.08 0.63 -3.54
N GLU A 280 18.38 0.84 -3.71
CA GLU A 280 19.33 1.02 -2.61
C GLU A 280 19.11 2.33 -1.85
N VAL A 281 18.65 3.38 -2.55
CA VAL A 281 18.30 4.68 -1.95
C VAL A 281 16.90 4.61 -1.33
N GLY A 282 15.97 3.95 -2.01
CA GLY A 282 14.68 3.57 -1.44
C GLY A 282 13.57 4.63 -1.49
N CYS A 283 13.76 5.78 -2.13
CA CYS A 283 12.70 6.81 -2.24
C CYS A 283 11.42 6.25 -2.88
N ILE A 284 11.55 5.57 -4.03
CA ILE A 284 10.43 4.95 -4.76
C ILE A 284 9.70 3.85 -3.96
N LYS A 285 10.34 3.27 -2.95
CA LYS A 285 9.74 2.21 -2.12
C LYS A 285 8.67 2.74 -1.17
N CYS A 286 8.61 4.05 -0.97
CA CYS A 286 7.66 4.68 -0.07
C CYS A 286 6.93 5.87 -0.68
N HIS A 287 7.49 6.53 -1.70
CA HIS A 287 6.90 7.71 -2.29
C HIS A 287 6.40 7.45 -3.71
N GLN A 288 5.37 8.20 -4.10
CA GLN A 288 4.86 8.22 -5.47
C GLN A 288 5.22 9.49 -6.21
N VAL A 289 5.61 9.33 -7.48
CA VAL A 289 5.68 10.40 -8.48
C VAL A 289 4.83 9.97 -9.67
N GLY A 290 3.74 10.71 -9.92
CA GLY A 290 2.70 10.28 -10.85
C GLY A 290 2.04 8.98 -10.35
N GLN A 291 2.23 7.89 -11.10
CA GLN A 291 1.75 6.55 -10.75
C GLN A 291 2.91 5.58 -10.41
N GLU A 292 4.15 6.09 -10.36
CA GLU A 292 5.34 5.28 -10.06
C GLU A 292 5.67 5.33 -8.58
N GLY A 293 5.87 4.15 -7.97
CA GLY A 293 6.24 3.98 -6.57
C GLY A 293 5.08 3.53 -5.69
N VAL A 294 5.32 3.52 -4.37
CA VAL A 294 4.36 3.00 -3.37
C VAL A 294 3.61 4.15 -2.71
N ASP A 295 2.28 4.05 -2.64
CA ASP A 295 1.44 5.01 -1.90
C ASP A 295 1.54 4.76 -0.39
N PHE A 296 2.67 5.13 0.21
CA PHE A 296 2.90 5.01 1.64
C PHE A 296 3.21 6.35 2.29
N GLY A 297 4.33 6.97 1.92
CA GLY A 297 4.71 8.31 2.33
C GLY A 297 4.02 9.41 1.51
N PRO A 298 4.27 10.68 1.83
CA PRO A 298 3.69 11.81 1.11
C PRO A 298 3.97 11.74 -0.40
N GLY A 299 2.95 11.95 -1.23
CA GLY A 299 3.12 12.01 -2.69
C GLY A 299 4.08 13.14 -3.09
N LEU A 300 5.02 12.83 -4.00
CA LEU A 300 6.08 13.74 -4.43
C LEU A 300 5.83 14.39 -5.79
N THR A 301 4.77 14.03 -6.51
CA THR A 301 4.43 14.53 -7.85
C THR A 301 4.49 16.05 -8.00
N GLU A 302 4.14 16.79 -6.95
CA GLU A 302 4.11 18.26 -6.93
C GLU A 302 4.94 18.83 -5.77
N ILE A 303 5.95 18.08 -5.29
CA ILE A 303 6.71 18.49 -4.09
C ILE A 303 7.49 19.79 -4.32
N GLY A 304 7.95 20.05 -5.55
CA GLY A 304 8.68 21.25 -5.92
C GLY A 304 7.85 22.54 -5.89
N ASP A 305 6.52 22.44 -5.81
CA ASP A 305 5.63 23.59 -5.53
C ASP A 305 5.40 23.79 -4.02
N LYS A 306 5.62 22.75 -3.22
CA LYS A 306 5.35 22.75 -1.78
C LYS A 306 6.58 23.11 -0.94
N LEU A 307 7.75 22.62 -1.35
CA LEU A 307 9.01 22.77 -0.59
C LEU A 307 10.10 23.41 -1.44
N GLY A 308 10.84 24.35 -0.83
CA GLY A 308 12.09 24.87 -1.36
C GLY A 308 13.23 23.84 -1.27
N LYS A 309 14.34 24.10 -1.97
CA LYS A 309 15.53 23.22 -1.95
C LYS A 309 16.06 22.95 -0.54
N ASP A 310 16.05 23.95 0.31
CA ASP A 310 16.49 23.89 1.71
C ASP A 310 15.62 22.93 2.53
N ALA A 311 14.30 23.04 2.41
CA ALA A 311 13.37 22.15 3.08
C ALA A 311 13.44 20.71 2.54
N LEU A 312 13.73 20.53 1.24
CA LEU A 312 13.97 19.20 0.66
C LEU A 312 15.23 18.55 1.23
N TYR A 313 16.35 19.29 1.34
CA TYR A 313 17.55 18.78 1.99
C TYR A 313 17.28 18.43 3.47
N GLU A 314 16.63 19.31 4.23
CA GLU A 314 16.30 19.03 5.64
C GLU A 314 15.43 17.77 5.78
N ALA A 315 14.41 17.61 4.95
CA ALA A 315 13.54 16.44 4.99
C ALA A 315 14.28 15.12 4.68
N ILE A 316 15.27 15.14 3.77
CA ILE A 316 16.07 13.95 3.42
C ILE A 316 17.11 13.64 4.49
N LEU A 317 17.81 14.65 4.98
CA LEU A 317 18.93 14.50 5.92
C LEU A 317 18.46 14.32 7.37
N ASN A 318 17.31 14.88 7.71
CA ASN A 318 16.74 14.86 9.04
C ASN A 318 15.22 14.59 8.98
N PRO A 319 14.79 13.39 8.53
CA PRO A 319 13.36 13.09 8.32
C PRO A 319 12.51 13.14 9.59
N SER A 320 13.13 13.12 10.78
CA SER A 320 12.43 13.26 12.08
C SER A 320 12.35 14.71 12.57
N ALA A 321 12.94 15.69 11.87
CA ALA A 321 12.83 17.12 12.21
C ALA A 321 11.38 17.62 12.16
N GLY A 322 10.61 17.08 11.22
CA GLY A 322 9.21 17.42 11.01
C GLY A 322 8.50 16.31 10.24
N VAL A 323 7.55 15.66 10.90
CA VAL A 323 6.67 14.68 10.26
C VAL A 323 5.40 15.39 9.82
N SER A 324 5.01 15.21 8.56
CA SER A 324 3.77 15.81 8.03
C SER A 324 2.55 15.20 8.73
N PHE A 325 1.54 16.03 8.99
CA PHE A 325 0.28 15.57 9.59
C PHE A 325 -0.35 14.45 8.76
N GLY A 326 -0.74 13.35 9.42
CA GLY A 326 -1.28 12.14 8.78
C GLY A 326 -0.22 11.14 8.32
N PHE A 327 1.06 11.45 8.51
CA PHE A 327 2.19 10.55 8.21
C PHE A 327 2.97 10.15 9.47
N GLU A 328 2.39 10.36 10.64
CA GLU A 328 2.93 9.86 11.89
C GLU A 328 2.82 8.33 11.93
N ALA A 329 3.90 7.68 12.36
CA ALA A 329 3.92 6.24 12.50
C ALA A 329 3.24 5.81 13.79
N TRP A 330 2.53 4.68 13.73
CA TRP A 330 1.81 4.08 14.84
C TRP A 330 2.23 2.62 14.96
N ALA A 331 2.44 2.18 16.20
CA ALA A 331 2.57 0.77 16.56
C ALA A 331 1.34 0.37 17.36
N LEU A 332 0.75 -0.77 17.00
CA LEU A 332 -0.27 -1.44 17.78
C LEU A 332 0.36 -2.63 18.52
N GLU A 333 -0.21 -2.99 19.65
CA GLU A 333 0.05 -4.25 20.33
C GLU A 333 -1.27 -5.02 20.38
N LEU A 334 -1.31 -6.21 19.80
CA LEU A 334 -2.52 -7.04 19.76
C LEU A 334 -2.51 -8.11 20.84
N LYS A 335 -3.69 -8.62 21.20
CA LYS A 335 -3.87 -9.72 22.17
C LYS A 335 -3.17 -11.02 21.80
N ASN A 336 -2.98 -11.28 20.51
CA ASN A 336 -2.23 -12.44 20.02
C ASN A 336 -0.71 -12.21 20.02
N GLY A 337 -0.24 -11.02 20.43
CA GLY A 337 1.16 -10.61 20.49
C GLY A 337 1.67 -9.93 19.24
N ASP A 338 0.92 -9.91 18.13
CA ASP A 338 1.35 -9.24 16.91
C ASP A 338 1.46 -7.73 17.11
N GLU A 339 2.40 -7.10 16.40
CA GLU A 339 2.65 -5.66 16.51
C GLU A 339 2.52 -4.91 15.18
N PRO A 340 1.29 -4.69 14.67
CA PRO A 340 1.05 -3.91 13.46
C PRO A 340 1.72 -2.52 13.51
N PHE A 341 2.44 -2.18 12.45
CA PHE A 341 3.26 -0.97 12.37
C PHE A 341 3.10 -0.25 11.03
N GLY A 342 2.78 1.04 11.08
CA GLY A 342 2.63 1.83 9.87
C GLY A 342 1.95 3.16 10.09
N LEU A 343 1.26 3.65 9.06
CA LEU A 343 0.50 4.90 9.14
C LEU A 343 -0.95 4.62 9.50
N LEU A 344 -1.55 5.49 10.30
CA LEU A 344 -2.97 5.40 10.62
C LEU A 344 -3.81 5.81 9.41
N ALA A 345 -4.38 4.84 8.70
CA ALA A 345 -5.19 5.09 7.50
C ALA A 345 -6.62 5.53 7.85
N SER A 346 -7.19 4.94 8.89
CA SER A 346 -8.49 5.33 9.44
C SER A 346 -8.70 4.76 10.84
N GLU A 347 -9.56 5.41 11.61
CA GLU A 347 -10.00 4.92 12.91
C GLU A 347 -11.50 5.16 13.07
N THR A 348 -12.26 4.11 13.31
CA THR A 348 -13.71 4.18 13.59
C THR A 348 -13.97 3.81 15.04
N VAL A 349 -15.24 3.68 15.43
CA VAL A 349 -15.63 3.25 16.78
C VAL A 349 -15.11 1.84 17.09
N ASP A 350 -15.10 0.94 16.10
CA ASP A 350 -14.82 -0.48 16.32
C ASP A 350 -13.52 -0.97 15.67
N GLN A 351 -12.91 -0.19 14.76
CA GLN A 351 -11.75 -0.63 13.98
C GLN A 351 -10.65 0.43 13.88
N ILE A 352 -9.41 -0.06 13.75
CA ILE A 352 -8.22 0.73 13.38
C ILE A 352 -7.68 0.14 12.09
N SER A 353 -7.39 1.00 11.11
CA SER A 353 -6.73 0.60 9.86
C SER A 353 -5.30 1.12 9.83
N ILE A 354 -4.34 0.23 9.67
CA ILE A 354 -2.92 0.57 9.52
C ILE A 354 -2.51 0.33 8.07
N LYS A 355 -1.89 1.33 7.46
CA LYS A 355 -1.21 1.23 6.17
C LYS A 355 0.24 0.84 6.44
N ALA A 356 0.65 -0.36 6.06
CA ALA A 356 2.03 -0.83 6.15
C ALA A 356 2.92 -0.17 5.08
N GLN A 357 4.24 -0.29 5.21
CA GLN A 357 5.23 0.29 4.28
C GLN A 357 5.06 -0.15 2.81
N THR A 358 4.40 -1.29 2.59
CA THR A 358 4.04 -1.79 1.25
C THR A 358 2.84 -1.08 0.63
N GLY A 359 2.22 -0.14 1.33
CA GLY A 359 0.96 0.50 0.92
C GLY A 359 -0.29 -0.34 1.24
N ILE A 360 -0.12 -1.57 1.74
CA ILE A 360 -1.23 -2.45 2.10
C ILE A 360 -1.92 -1.92 3.37
N VAL A 361 -3.23 -1.76 3.31
CA VAL A 361 -4.06 -1.35 4.45
C VAL A 361 -4.71 -2.57 5.08
N THR A 362 -4.35 -2.85 6.33
CA THR A 362 -4.94 -3.93 7.14
C THR A 362 -5.83 -3.35 8.22
N ARG A 363 -6.95 -4.03 8.52
CA ARG A 363 -7.94 -3.59 9.50
C ARG A 363 -7.89 -4.47 10.74
N TYR A 364 -7.82 -3.85 11.90
CA TYR A 364 -7.74 -4.51 13.20
C TYR A 364 -8.95 -4.11 14.04
N PRO A 365 -9.71 -5.06 14.60
CA PRO A 365 -10.76 -4.76 15.56
C PRO A 365 -10.14 -4.13 16.82
N LYS A 366 -10.72 -3.02 17.31
CA LYS A 366 -10.25 -2.39 18.55
C LYS A 366 -10.35 -3.31 19.76
N SER A 367 -11.26 -4.28 19.72
CA SER A 367 -11.35 -5.33 20.75
C SER A 367 -10.08 -6.16 20.89
N GLU A 368 -9.24 -6.24 19.84
CA GLU A 368 -7.99 -7.00 19.84
C GLU A 368 -6.77 -6.15 20.18
N VAL A 369 -6.90 -4.81 20.22
CA VAL A 369 -5.79 -3.89 20.48
C VAL A 369 -5.63 -3.67 21.98
N ILE A 370 -4.46 -4.03 22.50
CA ILE A 370 -4.03 -3.77 23.88
C ILE A 370 -3.46 -2.36 24.01
N ARG A 371 -2.59 -1.97 23.07
CA ARG A 371 -1.90 -0.68 23.08
C ARG A 371 -1.86 -0.07 21.69
N LYS A 372 -1.96 1.25 21.63
CA LYS A 372 -1.76 2.06 20.42
C LYS A 372 -0.78 3.18 20.77
N GLU A 373 0.37 3.20 20.12
CA GLU A 373 1.43 4.16 20.39
C GLU A 373 1.90 4.87 19.14
N GLN A 374 1.81 6.20 19.17
CA GLN A 374 2.43 7.05 18.16
C GLN A 374 3.94 7.07 18.37
N GLN A 375 4.70 6.84 17.31
CA GLN A 375 6.16 6.85 17.37
C GLN A 375 6.71 8.28 17.37
N LYS A 376 7.86 8.44 18.03
CA LYS A 376 8.59 9.72 18.09
C LYS A 376 9.45 9.96 16.84
N LEU A 377 9.93 8.89 16.22
CA LEU A 377 10.77 8.95 15.03
C LEU A 377 9.92 8.80 13.78
N SER A 378 10.37 9.46 12.70
CA SER A 378 9.78 9.27 11.38
C SER A 378 9.94 7.83 10.92
N ILE A 379 8.96 7.34 10.16
CA ILE A 379 9.05 6.05 9.47
C ILE A 379 9.99 6.12 8.26
N MET A 380 10.28 7.32 7.76
CA MET A 380 11.34 7.55 6.78
C MET A 380 12.69 7.38 7.48
N PRO A 381 13.53 6.41 7.05
CA PRO A 381 14.80 6.13 7.73
C PRO A 381 15.74 7.32 7.69
N ALA A 382 16.50 7.54 8.77
CA ALA A 382 17.65 8.43 8.76
C ALA A 382 18.82 7.81 7.97
N GLY A 383 19.74 8.64 7.47
CA GLY A 383 20.96 8.19 6.79
C GLY A 383 20.76 7.74 5.34
N LEU A 384 19.67 8.15 4.67
CA LEU A 384 19.43 7.81 3.26
C LEU A 384 20.52 8.36 2.33
N ASP A 385 21.15 9.46 2.72
CA ASP A 385 22.29 10.07 2.05
C ASP A 385 23.52 9.16 1.97
N GLN A 386 23.67 8.21 2.89
CA GLN A 386 24.80 7.28 2.91
C GLN A 386 24.77 6.32 1.72
N ALA A 387 23.60 6.10 1.11
CA ALA A 387 23.46 5.32 -0.12
C ALA A 387 23.72 6.15 -1.39
N MET A 388 24.23 7.38 -1.26
CA MET A 388 24.44 8.32 -2.36
C MET A 388 25.78 9.05 -2.25
N THR A 389 26.28 9.53 -3.39
CA THR A 389 27.33 10.56 -3.38
C THR A 389 26.73 11.95 -3.12
N VAL A 390 27.59 12.92 -2.76
CA VAL A 390 27.16 14.32 -2.60
C VAL A 390 26.51 14.84 -3.89
N GLU A 391 27.08 14.52 -5.05
CA GLU A 391 26.54 14.94 -6.34
C GLU A 391 25.19 14.26 -6.64
N GLU A 392 25.07 12.97 -6.29
CA GLU A 392 23.81 12.24 -6.42
C GLU A 392 22.70 12.85 -5.55
N LEU A 393 23.01 13.26 -4.32
CA LEU A 393 22.06 13.96 -3.46
C LEU A 393 21.63 15.31 -4.07
N VAL A 394 22.57 16.07 -4.64
CA VAL A 394 22.28 17.34 -5.33
C VAL A 394 21.40 17.11 -6.56
N ASP A 395 21.71 16.10 -7.37
CA ASP A 395 20.93 15.70 -8.54
C ASP A 395 19.50 15.30 -8.13
N LEU A 396 19.35 14.51 -7.06
CA LEU A 396 18.05 14.09 -6.52
C LEU A 396 17.22 15.31 -6.10
N VAL A 397 17.79 16.23 -5.33
CA VAL A 397 17.07 17.44 -4.90
C VAL A 397 16.73 18.33 -6.09
N GLU A 398 17.61 18.47 -7.08
CA GLU A 398 17.30 19.18 -8.32
C GLU A 398 16.08 18.56 -9.02
N TYR A 399 16.05 17.23 -9.17
CA TYR A 399 14.90 16.52 -9.73
C TYR A 399 13.60 16.82 -8.97
N LEU A 400 13.60 16.70 -7.63
CA LEU A 400 12.42 16.97 -6.81
C LEU A 400 11.90 18.41 -6.99
N THR A 401 12.77 19.39 -7.22
CA THR A 401 12.34 20.77 -7.48
C THR A 401 11.67 20.96 -8.83
N THR A 402 11.88 20.05 -9.77
CA THR A 402 11.19 20.05 -11.08
C THR A 402 9.79 19.43 -11.01
N LEU A 403 9.47 18.70 -9.93
CA LEU A 403 8.17 18.07 -9.73
C LEU A 403 7.14 19.10 -9.28
N LYS A 404 6.51 19.74 -10.27
CA LYS A 404 5.54 20.81 -10.11
C LYS A 404 4.25 20.43 -10.81
N LYS A 405 3.15 21.06 -10.41
CA LYS A 405 1.86 20.94 -11.06
C LYS A 405 2.01 21.24 -12.55
N SER A 406 1.57 20.29 -13.38
CA SER A 406 1.51 20.51 -14.83
C SER A 406 0.64 21.75 -15.11
N PRO A 407 1.11 22.69 -15.92
CA PRO A 407 0.41 23.94 -16.21
C PRO A 407 -0.97 23.75 -16.85
#